data_AF-A0A7S1X2G3-F1
#
_entry.id   AF-A0A7S1X2G3-F1
#
_cell.length_a   1.000
_cell.length_b   1.000
_cell.length_c   1.000
_cell.angle_alpha   90.00
_cell.angle_beta   90.00
_cell.angle_gamma   90.00
#
_symmetry.space_group_name_H-M   'P 1'
#
loop_
_entity.id
_entity.type
_entity.pdbx_description
1 polymer ?
#
loop_
_entity_poly.entity_id
_entity_poly.type
_entity_poly.pdbx_seq_one_letter_code
_entity_poly.pdbx_strand_id
1 'polypeptide(L)'
;ATVGAGDRLDPSWKMTKGTDGTPNESVYDVLVRMRQLLSITETQYFGEIVIFISPDSDCLSILQAAAVGADLRRHREFAFRAGEARMLEAGVILRDDSPTSIPCPRPPACV
;
A
#
# COMPACT_ATOMS: atom_id res chain seq x y z
N ALA A 1 5.10 -21.07 -1.78
CA ALA A 1 6.09 -20.71 -0.74
C ALA A 1 5.90 -21.67 0.41
N THR A 2 6.95 -22.32 0.91
CA THR A 2 6.87 -23.07 2.17
C THR A 2 6.82 -22.08 3.32
N VAL A 3 5.74 -22.10 4.10
CA VAL A 3 5.60 -21.29 5.33
C VAL A 3 6.75 -21.66 6.28
N GLY A 4 7.49 -20.66 6.76
CA GLY A 4 8.59 -20.89 7.69
C GLY A 4 8.06 -21.46 9.01
N ALA A 5 8.83 -22.34 9.65
CA ALA A 5 8.41 -22.91 10.94
C ALA A 5 8.14 -21.82 11.99
N GLY A 6 8.87 -20.71 11.94
CA GLY A 6 8.68 -19.55 12.82
C GLY A 6 7.36 -18.80 12.60
N ASP A 7 6.90 -18.66 11.35
CA ASP A 7 5.65 -17.97 11.01
C ASP A 7 4.41 -18.64 11.62
N ARG A 8 4.51 -19.94 11.97
CA ARG A 8 3.45 -20.69 12.65
C ARG A 8 3.43 -20.46 14.16
N LEU A 9 4.54 -20.03 14.74
CA LEU A 9 4.72 -19.90 16.19
C LEU A 9 4.40 -18.48 16.66
N ASP A 10 4.77 -17.47 15.88
CA ASP A 10 4.55 -16.06 16.22
C ASP A 10 4.45 -15.19 14.95
N PRO A 11 3.35 -14.46 14.73
CA PRO A 11 3.18 -13.56 13.59
C PRO A 11 4.18 -12.39 13.54
N SER A 12 4.80 -12.07 14.68
CA SER A 12 5.83 -11.03 14.80
C SER A 12 7.26 -11.55 14.59
N TRP A 13 7.41 -12.86 14.42
CA TRP A 13 8.70 -13.48 14.20
C TRP A 13 9.30 -13.05 12.86
N LYS A 14 10.50 -12.46 12.90
CA LYS A 14 11.24 -12.07 11.70
C LYS A 14 12.36 -13.07 11.42
N MET A 15 12.51 -13.46 10.16
CA MET A 15 13.58 -14.35 9.74
C MET A 15 14.94 -13.65 9.90
N THR A 16 15.97 -14.40 10.30
CA THR A 16 17.34 -13.90 10.41
C THR A 16 17.80 -13.32 9.07
N LYS A 17 18.51 -12.19 9.05
CA LYS A 17 18.96 -11.53 7.81
C LYS A 17 19.75 -12.50 6.92
N GLY A 18 19.50 -12.45 5.61
CA GLY A 18 20.26 -13.20 4.60
C GLY A 18 21.70 -12.72 4.48
N THR A 19 22.53 -13.50 3.80
CA THR A 19 23.95 -13.18 3.54
C THR A 19 24.16 -12.11 2.46
N ASP A 20 23.10 -11.77 1.72
CA ASP A 20 23.10 -10.81 0.62
C ASP A 20 22.81 -9.36 1.07
N GLY A 21 22.53 -9.15 2.36
CA GLY A 21 22.20 -7.84 2.90
C GLY A 21 20.75 -7.41 2.68
N THR A 22 19.93 -8.21 2.01
CA THR A 22 18.49 -7.96 1.88
C THR A 22 17.82 -8.30 3.21
N PRO A 23 17.24 -7.32 3.94
CA PRO A 23 16.48 -7.63 5.14
C PRO A 23 15.32 -8.54 4.75
N ASN A 24 15.12 -9.65 5.48
CA ASN A 24 13.92 -10.45 5.32
C ASN A 24 12.73 -9.59 5.82
N GLU A 25 12.00 -9.01 4.86
CA GLU A 25 10.81 -8.20 5.11
C GLU A 25 9.58 -9.13 5.10
N SER A 26 8.68 -8.95 6.06
CA SER A 26 7.42 -9.71 6.04
C SER A 26 6.50 -9.15 4.95
N VAL A 27 5.60 -9.97 4.41
CA VAL A 27 4.58 -9.53 3.44
C VAL A 27 3.75 -8.35 3.99
N TYR A 28 3.51 -8.35 5.31
CA TYR A 28 2.78 -7.28 5.97
C TYR A 28 3.60 -5.98 6.06
N ASP A 29 4.89 -6.06 6.39
CA ASP A 29 5.79 -4.91 6.42
C ASP A 29 5.87 -4.24 5.03
N VAL A 30 5.99 -5.05 3.96
CA VAL A 30 5.94 -4.55 2.57
C VAL A 30 4.63 -3.81 2.31
N LEU A 31 3.49 -4.38 2.71
CA LEU A 31 2.19 -3.75 2.51
C LEU A 31 2.06 -2.43 3.27
N VAL A 32 2.56 -2.34 4.51
CA VAL A 32 2.54 -1.10 5.30
C VAL A 32 3.31 0.01 4.57
N ARG A 33 4.50 -0.31 4.05
CA ARG A 33 5.32 0.63 3.26
C ARG A 33 4.62 1.04 1.96
N MET A 34 4.01 0.11 1.24
CA MET A 34 3.26 0.40 0.01
C MET A 34 2.02 1.28 0.28
N ARG A 35 1.33 1.08 1.41
CA ARG A 35 0.21 1.94 1.83
C ARG A 35 0.65 3.36 2.17
N GLN A 36 1.80 3.51 2.83
CA GLN A 36 2.37 4.82 3.10
C GLN A 36 2.69 5.54 1.79
N LEU A 37 3.29 4.83 0.82
CA LEU A 37 3.58 5.36 -0.50
C LEU A 37 2.30 5.79 -1.21
N LEU A 38 1.25 4.94 -1.23
CA LEU A 38 -0.06 5.31 -1.78
C LEU A 38 -0.65 6.55 -1.12
N SER A 39 -0.62 6.65 0.21
CA SER A 39 -1.14 7.82 0.93
C SER A 39 -0.43 9.11 0.53
N ILE A 40 0.89 9.06 0.36
CA ILE A 40 1.69 10.19 -0.12
C ILE A 40 1.30 10.54 -1.56
N THR A 41 1.20 9.54 -2.43
CA THR A 41 0.85 9.73 -3.85
C THR A 41 -0.55 10.29 -4.03
N GLU A 42 -1.54 9.76 -3.32
CA GLU A 42 -2.92 10.25 -3.34
C GLU A 42 -3.02 11.72 -2.92
N THR A 43 -2.19 12.13 -1.96
CA THR A 43 -2.18 13.52 -1.48
C THR A 43 -1.48 14.46 -2.47
N GLN A 44 -0.37 14.04 -3.09
CA GLN A 44 0.46 14.90 -3.93
C GLN A 44 -0.01 14.99 -5.38
N TYR A 45 -0.56 13.89 -5.94
CA TYR A 45 -0.88 13.75 -7.36
C TYR A 45 -2.38 13.52 -7.56
N PHE A 46 -3.22 14.24 -6.81
CA PHE A 46 -4.67 14.10 -6.88
C PHE A 46 -5.19 14.41 -8.29
N GLY A 47 -5.96 13.48 -8.86
CA GLY A 47 -6.53 13.61 -10.21
C GLY A 47 -5.56 13.27 -11.35
N GLU A 48 -4.32 12.90 -11.05
CA GLU A 48 -3.33 12.48 -12.04
C GLU A 48 -3.26 10.95 -12.18
N ILE A 49 -2.74 10.48 -13.31
CA ILE A 49 -2.44 9.06 -13.53
C ILE A 49 -1.01 8.80 -13.05
N VAL A 50 -0.87 7.98 -12.01
CA VAL A 50 0.43 7.61 -11.44
C VAL A 50 0.82 6.20 -11.84
N ILE A 51 2.09 6.01 -12.23
CA ILE A 51 2.65 4.70 -12.59
C ILE A 51 3.63 4.26 -11.49
N PHE A 52 3.36 3.11 -10.88
CA PHE A 52 4.28 2.47 -9.93
C PHE A 52 5.21 1.48 -10.64
N ILE A 53 6.51 1.74 -10.57
CA ILE A 53 7.55 0.85 -11.11
C ILE A 53 8.30 0.25 -9.92
N SER A 54 8.32 -1.07 -9.84
CA SER A 54 9.04 -1.83 -8.80
C SER A 54 10.17 -2.64 -9.43
N PRO A 55 11.34 -2.77 -8.76
CA PRO A 55 12.42 -3.65 -9.22
C PRO A 55 12.03 -5.13 -9.20
N ASP A 56 11.05 -5.51 -8.36
CA ASP A 56 10.55 -6.87 -8.22
C ASP A 56 9.01 -6.93 -8.29
N SER A 57 8.50 -8.13 -8.54
CA SER A 57 7.06 -8.41 -8.60
C SER A 57 6.40 -8.46 -7.22
N ASP A 58 7.13 -8.62 -6.12
CA ASP A 58 6.53 -8.87 -4.82
C ASP A 58 5.79 -7.63 -4.33
N CYS A 59 6.39 -6.45 -4.45
CA CYS A 59 5.75 -5.18 -4.06
C CYS A 59 4.41 -4.96 -4.80
N LEU A 60 4.39 -5.17 -6.12
CA LEU A 60 3.19 -4.97 -6.94
C LEU A 60 2.13 -6.04 -6.72
N SER A 61 2.53 -7.30 -6.56
CA SER A 61 1.61 -8.42 -6.33
C SER A 61 0.96 -8.38 -4.94
N ILE A 62 1.71 -7.96 -3.91
CA ILE A 62 1.20 -7.72 -2.56
C ILE A 62 0.20 -6.56 -2.57
N LEU A 63 0.53 -5.46 -3.26
CA LEU A 63 -0.37 -4.33 -3.42
C LEU A 63 -1.67 -4.75 -4.11
N GLN A 64 -1.58 -5.52 -5.21
CA GLN A 64 -2.75 -6.00 -5.93
C GLN A 64 -3.61 -6.93 -5.08
N ALA A 65 -3.01 -7.89 -4.36
CA ALA A 65 -3.73 -8.76 -3.43
C ALA A 65 -4.47 -7.97 -2.35
N ALA A 66 -3.83 -6.93 -1.80
CA ALA A 66 -4.46 -6.06 -0.82
C ALA A 66 -5.60 -5.23 -1.42
N ALA A 67 -5.45 -4.72 -2.64
CA ALA A 67 -6.46 -3.91 -3.31
C ALA A 67 -7.74 -4.72 -3.63
N VAL A 68 -7.61 -6.00 -4.01
CA VAL A 68 -8.76 -6.88 -4.27
C VAL A 68 -9.31 -7.57 -3.02
N GLY A 69 -8.74 -7.30 -1.84
CA GLY A 69 -9.15 -7.94 -0.58
C GLY A 69 -8.82 -9.44 -0.49
N ALA A 70 -7.84 -9.92 -1.26
CA ALA A 70 -7.38 -11.31 -1.19
C ALA A 70 -6.49 -11.55 0.04
N ASP A 71 -6.38 -12.81 0.45
CA ASP A 71 -5.41 -13.24 1.44
C ASP A 71 -3.99 -12.92 0.94
N LEU A 72 -3.25 -12.11 1.71
CA LEU A 72 -1.88 -11.70 1.36
C LEU A 72 -0.93 -12.87 1.16
N ARG A 73 -1.17 -14.03 1.79
CA ARG A 73 -0.37 -15.25 1.60
C ARG A 73 -0.47 -15.78 0.16
N ARG A 74 -1.50 -15.39 -0.57
CA ARG A 74 -1.77 -15.73 -1.97
C ARG A 74 -1.26 -14.66 -2.94
N HIS A 75 -0.52 -13.65 -2.48
CA HIS A 75 -0.05 -12.54 -3.35
C HIS A 75 0.66 -13.03 -4.62
N ARG A 76 1.35 -14.17 -4.57
CA ARG A 76 2.05 -14.75 -5.74
C ARG A 76 1.14 -15.13 -6.90
N GLU A 77 -0.16 -15.35 -6.66
CA GLU A 77 -1.14 -15.55 -7.73
C GLU A 77 -1.31 -14.29 -8.58
N PHE A 78 -0.96 -13.12 -8.01
CA PHE A 78 -0.96 -11.81 -8.67
C PHE A 78 0.44 -11.40 -9.13
N ALA A 79 1.40 -12.32 -9.24
CA ALA A 79 2.74 -12.00 -9.72
C ALA A 79 2.71 -11.34 -11.12
N PHE A 80 3.61 -10.40 -11.34
CA PHE A 80 3.81 -9.66 -12.58
C PHE A 80 4.94 -10.31 -13.37
N ARG A 81 4.74 -10.44 -14.69
CA ARG A 81 5.82 -10.77 -15.63
C ARG A 81 6.66 -9.52 -15.91
N ALA A 82 7.89 -9.74 -16.39
CA ALA A 82 8.75 -8.64 -16.82
C ALA A 82 8.05 -7.81 -17.91
N GLY A 83 7.96 -6.48 -17.69
CA GLY A 83 7.28 -5.55 -18.59
C GLY A 83 5.76 -5.61 -18.54
N GLU A 84 5.16 -6.42 -17.66
CA GLU A 84 3.71 -6.43 -17.48
C GLU A 84 3.25 -5.16 -16.76
N ALA A 85 2.23 -4.51 -17.30
CA ALA A 85 1.55 -3.38 -16.68
C ALA A 85 0.08 -3.75 -16.43
N ARG A 86 -0.43 -3.43 -15.25
CA ARG A 86 -1.83 -3.61 -14.88
C ARG A 86 -2.39 -2.28 -14.40
N MET A 87 -3.56 -1.90 -14.92
CA MET A 87 -4.29 -0.75 -14.44
C MET A 87 -4.93 -1.07 -13.09
N LEU A 88 -4.79 -0.18 -12.13
CA LEU A 88 -5.49 -0.24 -10.86
C LEU A 88 -6.57 0.84 -10.83
N GLU A 89 -7.84 0.43 -10.93
CA GLU A 89 -8.96 1.36 -10.78
C GLU A 89 -9.22 1.58 -9.29
N ALA A 90 -8.66 2.67 -8.75
CA ALA A 90 -9.04 3.13 -7.42
C ALA A 90 -10.46 3.70 -7.47
N GLY A 91 -11.27 3.39 -6.46
CA GLY A 91 -12.62 3.95 -6.35
C GLY A 91 -12.56 5.48 -6.36
N VAL A 92 -13.37 6.12 -7.20
CA VAL A 92 -13.44 7.58 -7.28
C VAL A 92 -14.14 8.10 -6.04
N ILE A 93 -13.38 8.65 -5.09
CA ILE A 93 -13.94 9.51 -4.06
C ILE A 93 -13.95 10.92 -4.63
N LEU A 94 -15.13 11.46 -4.89
CA LEU A 94 -15.26 12.87 -5.25
C LEU A 94 -14.83 13.70 -4.04
N ARG A 95 -13.76 14.48 -4.21
CA ARG A 95 -13.35 15.45 -3.21
C ARG A 95 -14.36 16.59 -3.23
N ASP A 96 -14.96 16.85 -2.07
CA ASP A 96 -15.79 18.04 -1.89
C ASP A 96 -14.87 19.25 -1.65
N ASP A 97 -14.62 20.00 -2.71
CA ASP A 97 -13.88 21.28 -2.66
C ASP A 97 -14.77 22.46 -2.29
N SER A 98 -16.04 22.23 -1.91
CA SER A 98 -16.90 23.31 -1.45
C SER A 98 -16.31 23.95 -0.18
N PRO A 99 -16.32 25.29 -0.08
CA PRO A 99 -15.77 25.97 1.08
C PRO A 99 -16.59 25.61 2.32
N THR A 100 -15.94 24.99 3.30
CA THR A 100 -16.56 24.75 4.61
C THR A 100 -16.75 26.08 5.31
N SER A 101 -17.96 26.65 5.27
CA SER A 101 -18.31 27.79 6.10
C SER A 101 -18.50 27.30 7.53
N ILE A 102 -17.54 27.55 8.41
CA ILE A 102 -17.72 27.32 9.85
C ILE A 102 -18.49 28.54 10.39
N PRO A 103 -19.77 28.38 10.82
CA PRO A 103 -20.53 29.51 11.33
C PRO A 103 -19.87 30.00 12.62
N CYS A 104 -19.55 31.29 12.70
CA CYS A 104 -19.09 31.86 13.95
C CYS A 104 -20.28 32.13 14.87
N PRO A 105 -20.37 31.46 16.03
CA PRO A 105 -21.50 31.65 16.94
C PRO A 105 -21.46 33.02 17.65
N ARG A 106 -20.33 33.74 17.66
CA ARG A 106 -20.18 35.03 18.35
C ARG A 106 -19.20 36.01 17.68
N PRO A 107 -19.62 36.75 16.65
CA PRO A 107 -18.84 37.88 16.12
C PRO A 107 -18.75 39.00 17.17
N PRO A 108 -17.60 39.69 17.37
CA PRO A 108 -16.31 39.59 16.66
C PRO A 108 -15.27 38.66 17.32
N ALA A 109 -15.67 37.78 18.25
CA ALA A 109 -14.75 36.95 19.04
C ALA A 109 -14.37 35.61 18.35
N CYS A 110 -14.42 35.56 17.02
CA CYS A 110 -14.06 34.37 16.24
C CYS A 110 -12.53 34.38 16.07
N VAL A 111 -11.82 33.43 16.68
CA VAL A 111 -10.41 33.11 16.40
C VAL A 111 -10.33 31.85 15.57
#